data_AF-A0A0G4NPK2-F1
#
_entry.id   AF-A0A0G4NPK2-F1
#
_cell.length_a   1.000
_cell.length_b   1.000
_cell.length_c   1.000
_cell.angle_alpha   90.00
_cell.angle_beta   90.00
_cell.angle_gamma   90.00
#
_symmetry.space_group_name_H-M   'P 1'
#
loop_
_entity.id
_entity.type
_entity.pdbx_description
1 polymer ?
#
loop_
_entity_poly.entity_id
_entity_poly.type
_entity_poly.pdbx_seq_one_letter_code
_entity_poly.pdbx_strand_id
1 'polypeptide(L)'
;MLAWYQARLAARPLLTQSITTGILFATGDIVAQQAIEKRGTKGHDLARTGRMALYGGSVFAPVMIGVFLSSMATLEGTSPKAKLEKSYWPALTANWLIWPAVQAFNFALVPLQHRLLFVNVISIGWNCFLSALNSAK
;
A
#
# COMPACT_ATOMS: atom_id res chain seq x y z
N MET A 1 -3.50 16.97 4.26
CA MET A 1 -2.20 16.24 4.25
C MET A 1 -2.32 14.86 3.58
N LEU A 2 -3.22 13.98 4.04
CA LEU A 2 -3.40 12.62 3.47
C LEU A 2 -3.83 12.60 2.00
N ALA A 3 -4.73 13.49 1.58
CA ALA A 3 -5.18 13.57 0.17
C ALA A 3 -4.07 14.00 -0.80
N TRP A 4 -3.13 14.85 -0.36
CA TRP A 4 -2.00 15.29 -1.17
C TRP A 4 -0.91 14.20 -1.28
N TYR A 5 -0.72 13.43 -0.20
CA TYR A 5 0.15 12.26 -0.19
C TYR A 5 -0.40 11.16 -1.11
N GLN A 6 -1.70 10.87 -1.02
CA GLN A 6 -2.42 9.96 -1.91
C GLN A 6 -2.39 10.45 -3.37
N ALA A 7 -2.56 11.76 -3.60
CA ALA A 7 -2.47 12.36 -4.93
C ALA A 7 -1.05 12.33 -5.53
N ARG A 8 0.01 12.47 -4.72
CA ARG A 8 1.41 12.32 -5.19
C ARG A 8 1.80 10.85 -5.43
N LEU A 9 1.29 9.93 -4.62
CA LEU A 9 1.39 8.48 -4.86
C LEU A 9 0.69 8.08 -6.16
N ALA A 10 -0.47 8.68 -6.46
CA ALA A 10 -1.23 8.42 -7.69
C ALA A 10 -0.66 9.15 -8.92
N ALA A 11 -0.08 10.35 -8.76
CA ALA A 11 0.42 11.15 -9.87
C ALA A 11 1.82 10.73 -10.37
N ARG A 12 2.66 10.15 -9.51
CA ARG A 12 4.02 9.71 -9.88
C ARG A 12 4.44 8.38 -9.21
N PRO A 13 3.63 7.31 -9.30
CA PRO A 13 3.96 6.00 -8.72
C PRO A 13 5.27 5.44 -9.29
N LEU A 14 5.55 5.69 -10.57
CA LEU A 14 6.77 5.25 -11.25
C LEU A 14 8.04 5.84 -10.63
N LEU A 15 8.08 7.15 -10.37
CA LEU A 15 9.25 7.80 -9.78
C LEU A 15 9.53 7.29 -8.36
N THR A 16 8.48 7.15 -7.56
CA THR A 16 8.63 6.71 -6.16
C THR A 16 9.09 5.25 -6.09
N GLN A 17 8.54 4.37 -6.93
CA GLN A 17 8.93 2.96 -6.99
C GLN A 17 10.30 2.73 -7.63
N SER A 18 10.67 3.52 -8.64
CA SER A 18 12.03 3.50 -9.21
C SER A 18 13.07 3.89 -8.15
N ILE A 19 12.80 4.89 -7.33
CA ILE A 19 13.71 5.30 -6.24
C ILE A 19 13.81 4.20 -5.19
N THR A 20 12.69 3.64 -4.73
CA THR A 20 12.70 2.56 -3.73
C THR A 20 13.41 1.30 -4.23
N THR A 21 13.17 0.91 -5.48
CA THR A 21 13.82 -0.26 -6.10
C THR A 21 15.32 -0.02 -6.29
N GLY A 22 15.70 1.18 -6.73
CA GLY A 22 17.11 1.57 -6.85
C GLY A 22 17.85 1.51 -5.51
N ILE A 23 17.22 1.99 -4.42
CA ILE A 23 17.76 1.91 -3.06
C ILE A 23 17.88 0.45 -2.60
N LEU A 24 16.88 -0.39 -2.90
CA LEU A 24 16.89 -1.80 -2.52
C LEU A 24 18.05 -2.56 -3.19
N PHE A 25 18.24 -2.37 -4.49
CA PHE A 25 19.34 -2.97 -5.24
C PHE A 25 20.71 -2.43 -4.81
N ALA A 26 20.82 -1.13 -4.53
CA ALA A 26 22.03 -0.53 -3.99
C ALA A 26 22.39 -1.12 -2.61
N THR A 27 21.40 -1.22 -1.72
CA THR A 27 21.58 -1.76 -0.38
C THR A 27 21.95 -3.26 -0.43
N GLY A 28 21.30 -4.03 -1.30
CA GLY A 28 21.64 -5.44 -1.53
C GLY A 28 23.08 -5.64 -2.01
N ASP A 29 23.54 -4.79 -2.93
CA ASP A 29 24.92 -4.83 -3.43
C ASP A 29 25.94 -4.40 -2.36
N ILE A 30 25.63 -3.38 -1.54
CA ILE A 30 26.46 -2.98 -0.40
C ILE A 30 26.62 -4.14 0.60
N VAL A 31 25.51 -4.80 0.94
CA VAL A 31 25.54 -5.98 1.81
C VAL A 31 26.35 -7.11 1.18
N ALA A 32 26.20 -7.37 -0.12
CA ALA A 32 26.99 -8.39 -0.81
C ALA A 32 28.49 -8.08 -0.78
N GLN A 33 28.88 -6.83 -1.07
CA GLN A 33 30.28 -6.41 -1.06
C GLN A 33 30.92 -6.44 0.35
N GLN A 34 30.14 -6.13 1.39
CA GLN A 34 30.66 -6.05 2.76
C GLN A 34 30.56 -7.38 3.53
N ALA A 35 29.44 -8.10 3.42
CA ALA A 35 29.20 -9.32 4.20
C ALA A 35 29.70 -10.59 3.50
N ILE A 36 29.61 -10.67 2.17
CA ILE A 36 30.00 -11.87 1.41
C ILE A 36 31.42 -11.72 0.88
N GLU A 37 31.70 -10.65 0.14
CA GLU A 37 33.01 -10.43 -0.48
C GLU A 37 34.06 -9.90 0.51
N LYS A 38 33.66 -9.52 1.73
CA LYS A 38 34.52 -9.00 2.82
C LYS A 38 35.54 -7.96 2.36
N ARG A 39 35.19 -7.13 1.36
CA ARG A 39 36.12 -6.17 0.72
C ARG A 39 36.56 -5.01 1.62
N GLY A 40 35.90 -4.81 2.76
CA GLY A 40 36.17 -3.71 3.69
C GLY A 40 35.77 -2.33 3.13
N THR A 41 35.69 -1.32 3.99
CA THR A 41 35.16 0.02 3.64
C THR A 41 36.03 0.78 2.62
N LYS A 42 37.31 0.44 2.49
CA LYS A 42 38.25 1.05 1.52
C LYS A 42 38.27 0.37 0.15
N GLY A 43 37.74 -0.85 0.02
CA GLY A 43 37.67 -1.62 -1.22
C GLY A 43 36.29 -1.65 -1.87
N HIS A 44 35.39 -0.75 -1.44
CA HIS A 44 34.00 -0.71 -1.90
C HIS A 44 33.92 -0.16 -3.33
N ASP A 45 33.36 -0.94 -4.25
CA ASP A 45 33.18 -0.56 -5.64
C ASP A 45 31.85 0.22 -5.80
N LEU A 46 31.96 1.54 -5.61
CA LEU A 46 30.86 2.49 -5.78
C LEU A 46 30.31 2.51 -7.20
N ALA A 47 31.12 2.22 -8.22
CA ALA A 47 30.67 2.21 -9.60
C ALA A 47 29.76 1.00 -9.87
N ARG A 48 30.04 -0.16 -9.24
CA ARG A 48 29.17 -1.34 -9.29
C ARG A 48 27.85 -1.09 -8.58
N THR A 49 27.87 -0.52 -7.38
CA THR A 49 26.65 -0.20 -6.62
C THR A 49 25.79 0.83 -7.36
N GLY A 50 26.42 1.84 -7.98
CA GLY A 50 25.73 2.81 -8.83
C GLY A 50 25.06 2.18 -10.06
N ARG A 51 25.74 1.23 -10.75
CA ARG A 51 25.14 0.48 -11.85
C ARG A 51 23.94 -0.35 -11.39
N MET A 52 24.05 -1.07 -10.26
CA MET A 52 22.94 -1.84 -9.70
C MET A 52 21.75 -0.97 -9.31
N ALA A 53 21.99 0.20 -8.72
CA ALA A 53 20.94 1.17 -8.41
C ALA A 53 20.24 1.67 -9.67
N LEU A 54 20.99 1.97 -10.73
CA LEU A 54 20.44 2.36 -12.03
C LEU A 54 19.62 1.23 -12.65
N TYR A 55 20.14 0.02 -12.75
CA TYR A 55 19.40 -1.14 -13.29
C TYR A 55 18.10 -1.41 -12.52
N GLY A 56 18.15 -1.38 -11.18
CA GLY A 56 16.98 -1.53 -10.33
C GLY A 56 15.94 -0.43 -10.58
N GLY A 57 16.38 0.82 -10.64
CA GLY A 57 15.49 1.97 -10.79
C GLY A 57 14.88 2.13 -12.18
N SER A 58 15.63 1.88 -13.25
CA SER A 58 15.21 2.19 -14.63
C SER A 58 14.72 0.99 -15.45
N VAL A 59 15.11 -0.24 -15.11
CA VAL A 59 14.72 -1.43 -15.88
C VAL A 59 13.84 -2.36 -15.05
N PHE A 60 14.24 -2.68 -13.82
CA PHE A 60 13.49 -3.63 -13.00
C PHE A 60 12.13 -3.05 -12.54
N ALA A 61 12.11 -1.80 -12.08
CA ALA A 61 10.90 -1.17 -11.58
C ALA A 61 9.77 -1.07 -12.63
N PRO A 62 9.99 -0.55 -13.86
CA PRO A 62 8.92 -0.47 -14.86
C PRO A 62 8.39 -1.83 -15.31
N VAL A 63 9.27 -2.83 -15.40
CA VAL A 63 8.88 -4.19 -15.83
C VAL A 63 8.02 -4.87 -14.77
N MET A 64 8.42 -4.82 -13.48
CA MET A 64 7.60 -5.38 -12.39
C MET A 64 6.23 -4.70 -12.29
N ILE A 65 6.19 -3.37 -12.44
CA ILE A 65 4.92 -2.63 -12.43
C ILE A 65 4.04 -3.03 -13.60
N GLY A 66 4.61 -3.15 -14.81
CA GLY A 66 3.87 -3.59 -15.99
C GLY A 66 3.27 -4.99 -15.81
N VAL A 67 4.05 -5.93 -15.28
CA VAL A 67 3.58 -7.29 -14.97
C VAL A 67 2.49 -7.27 -13.89
N PHE A 68 2.66 -6.50 -12.82
CA PHE A 68 1.70 -6.39 -11.73
C PHE A 68 0.38 -5.74 -12.17
N LEU A 69 0.44 -4.64 -12.93
CA LEU A 69 -0.76 -3.99 -13.45
C LEU A 69 -1.47 -4.87 -14.47
N SER A 70 -0.72 -5.58 -15.31
CA SER A 70 -1.30 -6.53 -16.28
C SER A 70 -1.94 -7.72 -15.56
N SER A 71 -1.30 -8.27 -14.52
CA SER A 71 -1.86 -9.37 -13.75
C SER A 71 -3.10 -8.94 -12.95
N MET A 72 -3.07 -7.78 -12.30
CA MET A 72 -4.24 -7.20 -11.64
C MET A 72 -5.37 -6.94 -12.62
N ALA A 73 -5.10 -6.36 -13.79
CA ALA A 73 -6.12 -6.13 -14.82
C ALA A 73 -6.76 -7.44 -15.31
N THR A 74 -5.97 -8.50 -15.48
CA THR A 74 -6.50 -9.83 -15.83
C THR A 74 -7.28 -10.48 -14.70
N LEU A 75 -6.90 -10.25 -13.43
CA LEU A 75 -7.57 -10.79 -12.25
C LEU A 75 -8.86 -10.03 -11.89
N GLU A 76 -8.93 -8.73 -12.17
CA GLU A 76 -10.07 -7.89 -11.79
C GLU A 76 -11.26 -8.01 -12.74
N GLY A 77 -11.03 -8.35 -14.02
CA GLY A 77 -12.04 -8.90 -14.95
C GLY A 77 -13.40 -8.16 -15.09
N THR A 78 -13.60 -6.95 -14.55
CA THR A 78 -14.90 -6.25 -14.53
C THR A 78 -14.79 -4.73 -14.35
N SER A 79 -15.78 -4.00 -14.86
CA SER A 79 -15.85 -2.54 -14.93
C SER A 79 -16.04 -1.87 -13.55
N PRO A 80 -15.07 -1.07 -13.08
CA PRO A 80 -15.09 -0.49 -11.72
C PRO A 80 -16.27 0.43 -11.42
N LYS A 81 -16.83 1.11 -12.44
CA LYS A 81 -17.84 2.16 -12.26
C LYS A 81 -19.22 1.62 -11.86
N ALA A 82 -19.70 0.56 -12.49
CA ALA A 82 -21.04 0.01 -12.24
C ALA A 82 -21.14 -0.66 -10.86
N LYS A 83 -20.05 -1.29 -10.42
CA LYS A 83 -19.96 -1.95 -9.12
C LYS A 83 -19.86 -0.94 -7.97
N LEU A 84 -19.11 0.14 -8.19
CA LEU A 84 -19.00 1.22 -7.22
C LEU A 84 -20.36 1.88 -6.98
N GLU A 85 -21.10 2.21 -8.04
CA GLU A 85 -22.40 2.88 -7.93
C GLU A 85 -23.45 2.04 -7.17
N LYS A 86 -23.45 0.72 -7.39
CA LYS A 86 -24.36 -0.22 -6.73
C LYS A 86 -24.05 -0.42 -5.24
N SER A 87 -22.78 -0.54 -4.87
CA SER A 87 -22.36 -0.81 -3.47
C SER A 87 -22.11 0.46 -2.64
N TYR A 88 -21.98 1.64 -3.28
CA TYR A 88 -21.68 2.90 -2.60
C TYR A 88 -22.79 3.36 -1.65
N TRP A 89 -24.04 3.38 -2.11
CA TRP A 89 -25.17 3.86 -1.30
C TRP A 89 -25.47 3.00 -0.06
N PRO A 90 -25.48 1.65 -0.16
CA PRO A 90 -25.60 0.79 1.02
C PRO A 90 -24.44 0.97 2.01
N ALA A 91 -23.20 1.10 1.50
CA ALA A 91 -22.04 1.31 2.36
C ALA A 91 -22.09 2.67 3.06
N LEU A 92 -22.50 3.75 2.37
CA LEU A 92 -22.57 5.09 2.93
C LEU A 92 -23.65 5.21 4.01
N THR A 93 -24.84 4.68 3.76
CA THR A 93 -25.94 4.70 4.73
C THR A 93 -25.62 3.88 5.98
N ALA A 94 -25.02 2.69 5.81
CA ALA A 94 -24.53 1.89 6.92
C ALA A 94 -23.43 2.62 7.70
N ASN A 95 -22.51 3.32 7.02
CA ASN A 95 -21.44 4.09 7.65
C ASN A 95 -22.01 5.22 8.54
N TRP A 96 -22.96 6.00 7.99
CA TRP A 96 -23.61 7.09 8.70
C TRP A 96 -24.48 6.64 9.86
N LEU A 97 -24.95 5.39 9.88
CA LEU A 97 -25.70 4.85 11.02
C LEU A 97 -24.77 4.23 12.08
N ILE A 98 -23.84 3.38 11.63
CA ILE A 98 -23.01 2.56 12.52
C ILE A 98 -21.98 3.42 13.24
N TRP A 99 -21.26 4.30 12.54
CA TRP A 99 -20.15 5.01 13.17
C TRP A 99 -20.58 6.03 14.23
N PRO A 100 -21.65 6.83 14.05
CA PRO A 100 -22.14 7.68 15.13
C PRO A 100 -22.62 6.89 16.35
N ALA A 101 -23.30 5.76 16.15
CA ALA A 101 -23.73 4.89 17.25
C ALA A 101 -22.54 4.25 17.98
N VAL A 102 -21.56 3.73 17.23
CA VAL A 102 -20.32 3.15 17.75
C VAL A 102 -19.51 4.21 18.51
N GLN A 103 -19.40 5.42 17.98
CA GLN A 103 -18.70 6.52 18.63
C GLN A 103 -19.43 7.00 19.88
N ALA A 104 -20.76 7.10 19.86
CA ALA A 104 -21.54 7.43 21.05
C ALA A 104 -21.31 6.40 22.17
N PHE A 105 -21.33 5.10 21.85
CA PHE A 105 -21.01 4.03 22.79
C PHE A 105 -19.55 4.09 23.27
N ASN A 106 -18.61 4.34 22.36
CA ASN A 106 -17.18 4.43 22.64
C ASN A 106 -16.87 5.57 23.62
N PHE A 107 -17.47 6.75 23.43
CA PHE A 107 -17.28 7.88 24.33
C PHE A 107 -18.04 7.73 25.66
N ALA A 108 -19.21 7.07 25.66
CA ALA A 108 -20.04 6.91 26.84
C ALA A 108 -19.53 5.83 27.81
N LEU A 109 -19.02 4.70 27.30
CA LEU A 109 -18.73 3.53 28.13
C LEU A 109 -17.26 3.11 28.14
N VAL A 110 -16.49 3.44 27.10
CA VAL A 110 -15.12 2.92 26.96
C VAL A 110 -14.10 3.92 27.54
N PRO A 111 -13.27 3.52 28.53
CA PRO A 111 -12.18 4.34 29.06
C PRO A 111 -11.20 4.74 27.97
N LEU A 112 -10.60 5.93 28.08
CA LEU A 112 -9.77 6.56 27.05
C LEU A 112 -8.73 5.62 26.39
N GLN A 113 -8.11 4.74 27.18
CA GLN A 113 -7.06 3.83 26.73
C GLN A 113 -7.59 2.66 25.89
N HIS A 114 -8.83 2.23 26.12
CA HIS A 114 -9.45 1.07 25.43
C HIS A 114 -10.27 1.48 24.20
N ARG A 115 -10.51 2.78 24.00
CA ARG A 115 -11.29 3.31 22.87
C ARG A 115 -10.74 2.87 21.52
N LEU A 116 -9.42 2.90 21.39
CA LEU A 116 -8.71 2.48 20.18
C LEU A 116 -8.91 0.99 19.90
N LEU A 117 -8.81 0.14 20.92
CA LEU A 117 -9.00 -1.31 20.78
C LEU A 117 -10.45 -1.64 20.37
N PHE A 118 -11.44 -1.00 20.99
CA PHE A 118 -12.85 -1.16 20.63
C PHE A 118 -13.13 -0.78 19.17
N VAL A 119 -12.64 0.38 18.73
CA VAL A 119 -12.81 0.84 17.34
C VAL A 119 -12.13 -0.12 16.34
N ASN A 120 -10.99 -0.71 16.71
CA ASN A 120 -10.31 -1.69 15.86
C ASN A 120 -11.09 -3.02 15.74
N VAL A 121 -11.70 -3.50 16.83
CA VAL A 121 -12.56 -4.69 16.78
C VAL A 121 -13.77 -4.46 15.87
N ILE A 122 -14.45 -3.31 16.01
CA ILE A 122 -15.56 -2.95 15.13
C ILE A 122 -15.09 -2.77 13.66
N SER A 123 -13.89 -2.24 13.45
CA SER A 123 -13.29 -2.09 12.12
C SER A 123 -13.09 -3.42 11.41
N ILE A 124 -12.76 -4.51 12.12
CA ILE A 124 -12.65 -5.84 11.49
C ILE A 124 -14.01 -6.28 10.93
N GLY A 125 -15.08 -6.13 11.72
CA GLY A 125 -16.45 -6.40 11.26
C GLY A 125 -16.87 -5.52 10.08
N TRP A 126 -16.52 -4.24 10.12
CA TRP A 126 -16.77 -3.29 9.02
C TRP A 126 -16.06 -3.68 7.72
N ASN A 127 -14.81 -4.16 7.80
CA ASN A 127 -14.06 -4.65 6.64
C ASN A 127 -14.67 -5.94 6.06
N CYS A 128 -15.12 -6.88 6.91
CA CYS A 128 -15.87 -8.04 6.44
C CYS A 128 -17.18 -7.66 5.75
N PHE A 129 -17.92 -6.69 6.29
CA PHE A 129 -19.16 -6.18 5.68
C PHE A 129 -18.91 -5.52 4.31
N LEU A 130 -17.90 -4.64 4.21
CA LEU A 130 -17.50 -4.03 2.95
C LEU A 130 -17.04 -5.07 1.92
N SER A 131 -16.29 -6.09 2.36
CA SER A 131 -15.85 -7.20 1.51
C SER A 131 -17.05 -8.00 0.97
N ALA A 132 -18.03 -8.31 1.82
CA ALA A 132 -19.25 -9.01 1.40
C ALA A 132 -20.10 -8.18 0.43
N LEU A 133 -20.29 -6.88 0.69
CA LEU A 133 -20.98 -5.95 -0.22
C LEU A 133 -20.25 -5.75 -1.56
N ASN A 134 -18.93 -5.87 -1.56
CA ASN A 134 -18.12 -5.83 -2.77
C ASN A 134 -18.05 -7.20 -3.47
N SER A 135 -18.33 -8.30 -2.78
CA SER A 135 -18.34 -9.64 -3.37
C SER A 135 -19.69 -9.99 -4.01
N ALA A 136 -20.79 -9.42 -3.49
CA ALA A 136 -22.11 -9.57 -4.06
C ALA A 136 -22.19 -8.99 -5.49
N LYS A 137 -22.38 -9.85 -6.49
CA LYS A 137 -22.52 -9.50 -7.92
C LYS A 137 -23.83 -8.78 -8.20
#